data_AF-A0A7C5ZVN7-F1
#
_entry.id   AF-A0A7C5ZVN7-F1
#
_cell.length_a   1.000
_cell.length_b   1.000
_cell.length_c   1.000
_cell.angle_alpha   90.00
_cell.angle_beta   90.00
_cell.angle_gamma   90.00
#
_symmetry.space_group_name_H-M   'P 1'
#
loop_
_entity.id
_entity.type
_entity.pdbx_description
1 polymer ?
#
loop_
_entity_poly.entity_id
_entity_poly.type
_entity_poly.pdbx_seq_one_letter_code
_entity_poly.pdbx_strand_id
1 'polypeptide(L)'
;MAKGNLNSNRLRLLKGVNLPNYLTIGRILIVPLLVVALLTPVAEYWLGISGYALAIIIFLAAAITDILDGHFARRRNQVSTLGKFLDPIADKLLVSAALIVLVEKHLAPSWAVVIILGREFIVTGLRSVAASDGIIIQAQMSGKIKMWAQCIAIVALLVAAAAGNPPVSNFGQDYPAIRFWEVAEVRTAFNNLSSLNLTANDWKVFGYLVGRGALWLSVFLSLLSMYDYLKFFFDKKQELSRSSAVSSHE
;
A
#
# COMPACT_ATOMS: atom_id res chain seq x y z
N MET A 1 38.68 3.43 -42.45
CA MET A 1 38.06 4.60 -41.78
C MET A 1 36.68 4.19 -41.25
N ALA A 2 36.59 3.38 -40.18
CA ALA A 2 35.29 2.89 -39.64
C ALA A 2 35.42 2.24 -38.24
N LYS A 3 36.05 2.90 -37.26
CA LYS A 3 36.16 2.36 -35.87
C LYS A 3 35.67 3.30 -34.76
N GLY A 4 35.19 4.51 -35.10
CA GLY A 4 34.85 5.55 -34.11
C GLY A 4 33.41 5.58 -33.59
N ASN A 5 32.45 4.87 -34.19
CA ASN A 5 31.02 5.15 -33.97
C ASN A 5 30.23 4.06 -33.21
N LEU A 6 30.86 2.93 -32.86
CA LEU A 6 30.19 1.84 -32.12
C LEU A 6 30.24 2.04 -30.59
N ASN A 7 31.27 2.73 -30.09
CA ASN A 7 31.43 2.97 -28.64
C ASN A 7 30.58 4.14 -28.13
N SER A 8 30.34 5.17 -28.94
CA SER A 8 29.49 6.33 -28.59
C SER A 8 28.04 5.94 -28.35
N ASN A 9 27.49 5.02 -29.15
CA ASN A 9 26.13 4.50 -28.98
C ASN A 9 26.01 3.53 -27.80
N ARG A 10 27.03 2.70 -27.52
CA ARG A 10 27.07 1.89 -26.28
C ARG A 10 27.24 2.73 -25.02
N LEU A 11 28.05 3.80 -25.04
CA LEU A 11 28.18 4.73 -23.91
C LEU A 11 26.93 5.61 -23.70
N ARG A 12 26.14 5.90 -24.74
CA ARG A 12 24.82 6.54 -24.61
C ARG A 12 23.76 5.60 -24.02
N LEU A 13 23.80 4.32 -24.37
CA LEU A 13 22.92 3.29 -23.78
C LEU A 13 23.23 3.04 -22.29
N LEU A 14 24.46 3.27 -21.85
CA LEU A 14 24.87 3.16 -20.44
C LEU A 14 24.69 4.45 -19.62
N LYS A 15 24.31 5.56 -20.27
CA LYS A 15 23.98 6.83 -19.59
C LYS A 15 22.50 6.84 -19.18
N GLY A 16 22.07 5.82 -18.45
CA GLY A 16 20.65 5.48 -18.32
C GLY A 16 20.19 5.11 -16.92
N VAL A 17 20.88 5.55 -15.86
CA VAL A 17 20.47 5.27 -14.48
C VAL A 17 20.42 6.58 -13.70
N ASN A 18 19.22 7.16 -13.68
CA ASN A 18 18.93 8.35 -12.89
C ASN A 18 18.72 7.92 -11.42
N LEU A 19 19.09 8.79 -10.48
CA LEU A 19 18.90 8.59 -9.04
C LEU A 19 17.49 8.05 -8.65
N PRO A 20 16.37 8.51 -9.26
CA PRO A 20 15.05 7.96 -8.95
C PRO A 20 14.90 6.47 -9.28
N ASN A 21 15.54 5.99 -10.34
CA ASN A 21 15.44 4.59 -10.76
C ASN A 21 16.10 3.63 -9.75
N TYR A 22 17.22 4.05 -9.15
CA TYR A 22 17.88 3.28 -8.10
C TYR A 22 17.03 3.18 -6.84
N LEU A 23 16.26 4.22 -6.54
CA LEU A 23 15.42 4.25 -5.34
C LEU A 23 14.17 3.40 -5.53
N THR A 24 13.56 3.39 -6.72
CA THR A 24 12.47 2.46 -7.07
C THR A 24 12.93 1.00 -7.04
N ILE A 25 14.09 0.70 -7.64
CA ILE A 25 14.67 -0.65 -7.58
C ILE A 25 15.03 -1.02 -6.14
N GLY A 26 15.60 -0.10 -5.38
CA GLY A 26 15.91 -0.27 -3.96
C GLY A 26 14.66 -0.62 -3.15
N ARG A 27 13.53 0.05 -3.39
CA ARG A 27 12.24 -0.28 -2.76
C ARG A 27 11.80 -1.71 -3.06
N ILE A 28 11.88 -2.13 -4.31
CA ILE A 28 11.52 -3.51 -4.70
C ILE A 28 12.41 -4.52 -3.96
N LEU A 29 13.72 -4.26 -3.88
CA LEU A 29 14.68 -5.14 -3.18
C LEU A 29 14.51 -5.14 -1.66
N ILE A 30 13.97 -4.05 -1.09
CA ILE A 30 13.65 -3.94 0.33
C ILE A 30 12.45 -4.81 0.71
N VAL A 31 11.51 -5.10 -0.20
CA VAL A 31 10.30 -5.87 0.13
C VAL A 31 10.62 -7.28 0.68
N PRO A 32 11.46 -8.11 0.03
CA PRO A 32 11.89 -9.39 0.61
C PRO A 32 12.55 -9.24 1.98
N LEU A 33 13.35 -8.19 2.19
CA LEU A 33 14.00 -7.93 3.47
C LEU A 33 12.97 -7.66 4.58
N LEU A 34 11.92 -6.88 4.28
CA LEU A 34 10.81 -6.64 5.19
C LEU A 34 10.11 -7.96 5.57
N VAL A 35 9.85 -8.83 4.59
CA VAL A 35 9.18 -10.12 4.83
C VAL A 35 10.05 -11.03 5.70
N VAL A 36 11.34 -11.15 5.39
CA VAL A 36 12.29 -11.95 6.17
C VAL A 36 12.42 -11.40 7.59
N ALA A 37 12.53 -10.08 7.75
CA ALA A 37 12.62 -9.43 9.06
C ALA A 37 11.41 -9.74 9.96
N LEU A 38 10.20 -9.87 9.40
CA LEU A 38 9.00 -10.17 10.17
C LEU A 38 8.78 -11.67 10.40
N LEU A 39 9.09 -12.51 9.42
CA LEU A 39 8.75 -13.94 9.45
C LEU A 39 9.86 -14.83 10.01
N THR A 40 11.07 -14.30 10.19
CA THR A 40 12.23 -15.07 10.67
C THR A 40 12.91 -14.40 11.85
N PRO A 41 13.62 -15.14 12.71
CA PRO A 41 14.35 -14.58 13.85
C PRO A 41 15.67 -13.90 13.46
N VAL A 42 15.86 -13.56 12.17
CA VAL A 42 17.11 -13.01 11.64
C VAL A 42 17.42 -11.67 12.28
N ALA A 43 16.40 -10.82 12.51
CA ALA A 43 16.58 -9.53 13.14
C ALA A 43 17.07 -9.66 14.58
N GLU A 44 16.47 -10.59 15.34
CA GLU A 44 16.82 -10.85 16.73
C GLU A 44 18.24 -11.43 16.84
N TYR A 45 18.60 -12.36 15.96
CA TYR A 45 19.91 -13.03 15.99
C TYR A 45 21.06 -12.12 15.51
N TRP A 46 20.89 -11.41 14.40
CA TRP A 46 21.97 -10.63 13.79
C TRP A 46 22.09 -9.21 14.32
N LEU A 47 20.96 -8.59 14.67
CA LEU A 47 20.90 -7.16 15.02
C LEU A 47 20.49 -6.94 16.48
N GLY A 48 20.05 -7.96 17.20
CA GLY A 48 19.62 -7.84 18.60
C GLY A 48 18.35 -7.00 18.79
N ILE A 49 17.59 -6.75 17.72
CA ILE A 49 16.34 -5.97 17.74
C ILE A 49 15.16 -6.85 17.33
N SER A 50 13.95 -6.50 17.76
CA SER A 50 12.76 -7.26 17.35
C SER A 50 12.52 -7.13 15.85
N GLY A 51 12.07 -8.22 15.22
CA GLY A 51 11.70 -8.23 13.80
C GLY A 51 10.64 -7.18 13.45
N TYR A 52 9.70 -6.92 14.37
CA TYR A 52 8.72 -5.84 14.24
C TYR A 52 9.37 -4.45 14.18
N ALA A 53 10.34 -4.16 15.05
CA ALA A 53 11.02 -2.86 15.05
C ALA A 53 11.78 -2.65 13.73
N LEU A 54 12.52 -3.66 13.28
CA LEU A 54 13.23 -3.60 12.00
C LEU A 54 12.25 -3.38 10.84
N ALA A 55 11.13 -4.09 10.82
CA ALA A 55 10.13 -3.98 9.76
C ALA A 55 9.45 -2.60 9.72
N ILE A 56 9.14 -2.02 10.89
CA ILE A 56 8.60 -0.65 10.99
C ILE A 56 9.61 0.34 10.40
N ILE A 57 10.88 0.23 10.76
CA ILE A 57 11.94 1.09 10.24
C ILE A 57 12.05 0.96 8.73
N ILE A 58 12.12 -0.28 8.22
CA ILE A 58 12.21 -0.56 6.79
C ILE A 58 11.00 0.01 6.04
N PHE A 59 9.78 -0.25 6.52
CA PHE A 59 8.55 0.20 5.89
C PHE A 59 8.46 1.73 5.86
N LEU A 60 8.74 2.39 6.98
CA LEU A 60 8.71 3.84 7.07
C LEU A 60 9.79 4.49 6.21
N ALA A 61 11.01 3.95 6.23
CA ALA A 61 12.09 4.44 5.38
C ALA A 61 11.69 4.35 3.89
N ALA A 62 11.19 3.19 3.45
CA ALA A 62 10.75 3.00 2.08
C ALA A 62 9.58 3.92 1.69
N ALA A 63 8.60 4.12 2.57
CA ALA A 63 7.45 5.02 2.33
C ALA A 63 7.87 6.49 2.28
N ILE A 64 8.79 6.92 3.15
CA ILE A 64 9.33 8.29 3.15
C ILE A 64 10.16 8.54 1.89
N THR A 65 11.00 7.58 1.50
CA THR A 65 11.80 7.66 0.27
C THR A 65 10.90 7.86 -0.96
N ASP A 66 9.75 7.19 -1.04
CA ASP A 66 8.79 7.42 -2.14
C ASP A 66 8.27 8.87 -2.19
N ILE A 67 7.88 9.43 -1.04
CA ILE A 67 7.38 10.81 -0.96
C ILE A 67 8.46 11.80 -1.41
N LEU A 68 9.71 11.59 -0.95
CA LEU A 68 10.84 12.44 -1.29
C LEU A 68 11.16 12.33 -2.79
N ASP A 69 11.22 11.12 -3.34
CA ASP A 69 11.56 10.90 -4.75
C ASP A 69 10.48 11.39 -5.70
N GLY A 70 9.22 11.17 -5.35
CA GLY A 70 8.09 11.74 -6.08
C GLY A 70 8.16 13.27 -6.13
N HIS A 71 8.77 13.92 -5.13
CA HIS A 71 8.97 15.37 -5.11
C HIS A 71 10.22 15.80 -5.91
N PHE A 72 11.35 15.09 -5.78
CA PHE A 72 12.61 15.42 -6.45
C PHE A 72 12.60 15.06 -7.95
N ALA A 73 12.00 13.94 -8.35
CA ALA A 73 11.91 13.51 -9.75
C ALA A 73 11.09 14.49 -10.61
N ARG A 74 10.02 15.06 -10.03
CA ARG A 74 9.20 16.10 -10.70
C ARG A 74 9.94 17.41 -10.92
N ARG A 75 10.91 17.76 -10.06
CA ARG A 75 11.70 18.99 -10.21
C ARG A 75 12.88 18.86 -11.17
N ARG A 76 13.36 17.64 -11.46
CA ARG A 76 14.59 17.40 -12.23
C ARG A 76 14.36 16.94 -13.67
N ASN A 77 13.11 16.70 -14.12
CA ASN A 77 12.77 16.18 -15.47
C ASN A 77 13.54 14.90 -15.89
N GLN A 78 14.15 14.20 -14.93
CA GLN A 78 14.97 13.00 -15.16
C GLN A 78 14.15 11.73 -14.97
N VAL A 79 13.03 11.64 -15.69
CA VAL A 79 12.11 10.50 -15.57
C VAL A 79 12.39 9.49 -16.69
N SER A 80 12.90 8.31 -16.36
CA SER A 80 13.09 7.23 -17.33
C SER A 80 11.78 6.49 -17.58
N THR A 81 11.59 5.94 -18.79
CA THR A 81 10.40 5.14 -19.14
C THR A 81 10.27 3.91 -18.24
N LEU A 82 11.39 3.28 -17.88
CA LEU A 82 11.43 2.13 -16.97
C LEU A 82 11.03 2.51 -15.54
N GLY A 83 11.50 3.66 -15.02
CA GLY A 83 11.10 4.17 -13.72
C GLY A 83 9.59 4.42 -13.63
N LYS A 84 9.00 5.09 -14.65
CA LYS A 84 7.55 5.34 -14.70
C LYS A 84 6.70 4.07 -14.63
N PHE A 85 7.22 2.97 -15.15
CA PHE A 85 6.55 1.67 -15.11
C PHE A 85 6.76 0.96 -13.78
N LEU A 86 7.97 1.03 -13.21
CA LEU A 86 8.29 0.38 -11.95
C LEU A 86 7.72 1.10 -10.72
N ASP A 87 7.57 2.43 -10.74
CA ASP A 87 7.10 3.19 -9.56
C ASP A 87 5.73 2.70 -9.05
N PRO A 88 4.67 2.58 -9.89
CA PRO A 88 3.38 2.10 -9.42
C PRO A 88 3.38 0.62 -8.99
N ILE A 89 4.36 -0.16 -9.45
CA ILE A 89 4.53 -1.56 -9.09
C ILE A 89 5.20 -1.65 -7.71
N ALA A 90 6.31 -0.93 -7.53
CA ALA A 90 7.07 -0.90 -6.28
C ALA A 90 6.20 -0.45 -5.09
N ASP A 91 5.42 0.62 -5.28
CA ASP A 91 4.51 1.13 -4.25
C ASP A 91 3.49 0.07 -3.80
N LYS A 92 2.89 -0.63 -4.78
CA LYS A 92 1.91 -1.66 -4.49
C LYS A 92 2.54 -2.89 -3.86
N LEU A 93 3.74 -3.28 -4.30
CA LEU A 93 4.43 -4.45 -3.76
C LEU A 93 4.75 -4.28 -2.28
N LEU A 94 5.27 -3.12 -1.87
CA LEU A 94 5.62 -2.86 -0.47
C LEU A 94 4.40 -2.96 0.45
N VAL A 95 3.32 -2.25 0.10
CA VAL A 95 2.08 -2.27 0.90
C VAL A 95 1.43 -3.66 0.89
N SER A 96 1.42 -4.34 -0.26
CA SER A 96 0.82 -5.68 -0.37
C SER A 96 1.58 -6.72 0.45
N ALA A 97 2.90 -6.72 0.37
CA ALA A 97 3.72 -7.65 1.14
C ALA A 97 3.54 -7.43 2.65
N ALA A 98 3.53 -6.17 3.10
CA ALA A 98 3.28 -5.85 4.50
C ALA A 98 1.90 -6.33 4.95
N LEU A 99 0.83 -6.07 4.18
CA LEU A 99 -0.52 -6.57 4.50
C LEU A 99 -0.61 -8.09 4.55
N ILE A 100 0.04 -8.80 3.62
CA ILE A 100 0.07 -10.27 3.61
C ILE A 100 0.78 -10.80 4.87
N VAL A 101 1.91 -10.21 5.25
CA VAL A 101 2.61 -10.61 6.48
C VAL A 101 1.77 -10.31 7.72
N LEU A 102 0.99 -9.22 7.74
CA LEU A 102 0.05 -8.97 8.83
C LEU A 102 -1.04 -10.03 8.94
N VAL A 103 -1.47 -10.64 7.82
CA VAL A 103 -2.38 -11.79 7.87
C VAL A 103 -1.70 -13.00 8.49
N GLU A 104 -0.47 -13.30 8.08
CA GLU A 104 0.33 -14.40 8.63
C GLU A 104 0.58 -14.24 10.14
N LYS A 105 0.77 -13.00 10.61
CA LYS A 105 0.91 -12.68 12.03
C LYS A 105 -0.40 -12.60 12.80
N HIS A 106 -1.53 -12.94 12.17
CA HIS A 106 -2.87 -12.80 12.75
C HIS A 106 -3.15 -11.38 13.27
N LEU A 107 -2.69 -10.34 12.56
CA LEU A 107 -2.96 -8.94 12.88
C LEU A 107 -4.06 -8.36 12.00
N ALA A 108 -4.08 -8.79 10.74
CA ALA A 108 -5.06 -8.40 9.74
C ALA A 108 -5.92 -9.62 9.35
N PRO A 109 -7.23 -9.42 9.15
CA PRO A 109 -8.09 -10.50 8.69
C PRO A 109 -7.88 -10.72 7.18
N SER A 110 -7.78 -11.99 6.76
CA SER A 110 -7.43 -12.35 5.38
C SER A 110 -8.43 -11.81 4.36
N TRP A 111 -9.72 -11.86 4.67
CA TRP A 111 -10.80 -11.36 3.80
C TRP A 111 -10.64 -9.87 3.48
N ALA A 112 -10.20 -9.06 4.45
CA ALA A 112 -10.03 -7.62 4.26
C ALA A 112 -8.84 -7.32 3.34
N VAL A 113 -7.74 -8.03 3.54
CA VAL A 113 -6.54 -7.91 2.69
C VAL A 113 -6.86 -8.36 1.26
N VAL A 114 -7.62 -9.44 1.08
CA VAL A 114 -8.06 -9.89 -0.25
C VAL A 114 -8.90 -8.83 -0.96
N ILE A 115 -9.85 -8.16 -0.28
CA ILE A 115 -10.64 -7.07 -0.88
C ILE A 115 -9.73 -5.89 -1.29
N ILE A 116 -8.81 -5.50 -0.41
CA ILE A 116 -7.86 -4.41 -0.65
C ILE A 116 -7.00 -4.72 -1.89
N LEU A 117 -6.37 -5.89 -1.94
CA LEU A 117 -5.49 -6.28 -3.04
C LEU A 117 -6.25 -6.54 -4.34
N GLY A 118 -7.37 -7.28 -4.26
CA GLY A 118 -8.22 -7.59 -5.41
C GLY A 118 -8.67 -6.32 -6.12
N ARG A 119 -9.08 -5.29 -5.36
CA ARG A 119 -9.41 -3.98 -5.92
C ARG A 119 -8.24 -3.34 -6.66
N GLU A 120 -7.00 -3.44 -6.16
CA GLU A 120 -5.84 -2.83 -6.83
C GLU A 120 -5.62 -3.45 -8.21
N PHE A 121 -5.82 -4.76 -8.32
CA PHE A 121 -5.76 -5.49 -9.60
C PHE A 121 -6.92 -5.10 -10.51
N ILE A 122 -8.16 -5.12 -10.01
CA ILE A 122 -9.37 -4.80 -10.80
C ILE A 122 -9.30 -3.39 -11.37
N VAL A 123 -9.01 -2.37 -10.54
CA VAL A 123 -8.95 -0.97 -11.00
C VAL A 123 -7.78 -0.75 -11.98
N THR A 124 -6.67 -1.46 -11.82
CA THR A 124 -5.54 -1.35 -12.75
C THR A 124 -5.84 -2.04 -14.08
N GLY A 125 -6.41 -3.25 -14.04
CA GLY A 125 -6.86 -3.96 -15.23
C GLY A 125 -7.93 -3.20 -16.00
N LEU A 126 -8.94 -2.68 -15.29
CA LEU A 126 -10.02 -1.89 -15.90
C LEU A 126 -9.48 -0.65 -16.61
N ARG A 127 -8.55 0.08 -15.99
CA ARG A 127 -7.88 1.23 -16.63
C ARG A 127 -7.07 0.82 -17.85
N SER A 128 -6.41 -0.34 -17.81
CA SER A 128 -5.65 -0.86 -18.95
C SER A 128 -6.56 -1.18 -20.14
N VAL A 129 -7.71 -1.82 -19.89
CA VAL A 129 -8.71 -2.14 -20.92
C VAL A 129 -9.39 -0.87 -21.43
N ALA A 130 -9.72 0.08 -20.56
CA ALA A 130 -10.29 1.36 -20.96
C ALA A 130 -9.32 2.15 -21.86
N ALA A 131 -8.02 2.12 -21.54
CA ALA A 131 -7.01 2.78 -22.36
C ALA A 131 -6.88 2.17 -23.77
N SER A 132 -7.04 0.84 -23.92
CA SER A 132 -7.08 0.22 -25.26
C SER A 132 -8.32 0.60 -26.07
N ASP A 133 -9.43 0.90 -25.38
CA ASP A 133 -10.68 1.38 -25.99
C ASP A 133 -10.69 2.92 -26.19
N GLY A 134 -9.57 3.61 -25.92
CA GLY A 134 -9.46 5.08 -26.03
C GLY A 134 -10.14 5.87 -24.90
N ILE A 135 -10.64 5.19 -23.87
CA ILE A 135 -11.31 5.79 -22.70
C ILE A 135 -10.26 6.11 -21.63
N ILE A 136 -10.00 7.40 -21.42
CA ILE A 136 -9.08 7.85 -20.37
C ILE A 136 -9.83 7.95 -19.05
N ILE A 137 -9.64 6.97 -18.17
CA ILE A 137 -10.16 7.03 -16.80
C ILE A 137 -9.18 7.81 -15.92
N GLN A 138 -9.60 8.96 -15.41
CA GLN A 138 -8.78 9.77 -14.51
C GLN A 138 -8.61 9.11 -13.12
N ALA A 139 -7.50 9.44 -12.46
CA ALA A 139 -7.24 8.98 -11.09
C ALA A 139 -8.13 9.76 -10.10
N GLN A 140 -8.95 9.06 -9.31
CA GLN A 140 -9.76 9.69 -8.26
C GLN A 140 -8.92 10.09 -7.03
N MET A 141 -9.30 11.20 -6.39
CA MET A 141 -8.64 11.72 -5.18
C MET A 141 -8.75 10.77 -3.97
N SER A 142 -9.74 9.86 -3.98
CA SER A 142 -9.90 8.76 -3.02
C SER A 142 -8.68 7.84 -2.94
N GLY A 143 -7.85 7.80 -3.99
CA GLY A 143 -6.61 7.03 -4.03
C GLY A 143 -5.58 7.45 -2.97
N LYS A 144 -5.48 8.75 -2.67
CA LYS A 144 -4.54 9.25 -1.64
C LYS A 144 -4.98 8.81 -0.25
N ILE A 145 -6.22 9.13 0.15
CA ILE A 145 -6.75 8.83 1.49
C ILE A 145 -6.63 7.33 1.80
N LYS A 146 -6.90 6.48 0.81
CA LYS A 146 -6.72 5.03 0.94
C LYS A 146 -5.27 4.64 1.23
N MET A 147 -4.31 5.20 0.50
CA MET A 147 -2.89 4.89 0.71
C MET A 147 -2.45 5.28 2.12
N TRP A 148 -2.85 6.46 2.60
CA TRP A 148 -2.63 6.87 3.99
C TRP A 148 -3.26 5.90 4.99
N ALA A 149 -4.52 5.48 4.76
CA ALA A 149 -5.19 4.52 5.61
C ALA A 149 -4.46 3.16 5.66
N GLN A 150 -3.95 2.66 4.53
CA GLN A 150 -3.18 1.41 4.48
C GLN A 150 -1.85 1.53 5.23
N CYS A 151 -1.11 2.63 5.03
CA CYS A 151 0.13 2.88 5.73
C CYS A 151 -0.08 3.00 7.25
N ILE A 152 -1.11 3.73 7.68
CA ILE A 152 -1.49 3.84 9.10
C ILE A 152 -1.87 2.47 9.65
N ALA A 153 -2.67 1.69 8.92
CA ALA A 153 -3.06 0.34 9.33
C ALA A 153 -1.83 -0.53 9.57
N ILE A 154 -0.89 -0.55 8.61
CA ILE A 154 0.32 -1.36 8.71
C ILE A 154 1.17 -0.95 9.90
N VAL A 155 1.52 0.33 9.99
CA VAL A 155 2.43 0.82 11.04
C VAL A 155 1.79 0.63 12.42
N ALA A 156 0.52 1.00 12.60
CA ALA A 156 -0.14 0.90 13.89
C ALA A 156 -0.29 -0.56 14.36
N LEU A 157 -0.62 -1.50 13.46
CA LEU A 157 -0.69 -2.92 13.80
C LEU A 157 0.69 -3.51 14.15
N LEU A 158 1.74 -3.15 13.40
CA LEU A 158 3.10 -3.59 13.72
C LEU A 158 3.58 -3.03 15.07
N VAL A 159 3.33 -1.75 15.34
CA VAL A 159 3.70 -1.10 16.61
C VAL A 159 2.95 -1.74 17.78
N ALA A 160 1.66 -2.00 17.62
CA ALA A 160 0.85 -2.63 18.66
C ALA A 160 1.36 -4.05 19.01
N ALA A 161 1.89 -4.78 18.03
CA ALA A 161 2.44 -6.13 18.19
C ALA A 161 3.93 -6.18 18.58
N ALA A 162 4.66 -5.07 18.46
CA ALA A 162 6.12 -5.04 18.59
C ALA A 162 6.63 -5.45 19.98
N ALA A 163 5.83 -5.22 21.03
CA ALA A 163 6.14 -5.57 22.42
C ALA A 163 5.26 -6.74 22.93
N GLY A 164 4.91 -7.66 22.04
CA GLY A 164 4.00 -8.78 22.28
C GLY A 164 2.58 -8.49 21.81
N ASN A 165 1.74 -9.53 21.81
CA ASN A 165 0.36 -9.41 21.36
C ASN A 165 -0.40 -8.37 22.20
N PRO A 166 -1.13 -7.43 21.56
CA PRO A 166 -2.09 -6.56 22.20
C PRO A 166 -3.02 -7.36 23.13
N PRO A 167 -3.25 -6.90 24.37
CA PRO A 167 -4.10 -7.59 25.33
C PRO A 167 -5.57 -7.31 25.01
N VAL A 168 -6.05 -7.82 23.88
CA VAL A 168 -7.43 -7.71 23.44
C VAL A 168 -7.98 -9.09 23.14
N SER A 169 -9.12 -9.44 23.74
CA SER A 169 -9.78 -10.74 23.59
C SER A 169 -10.05 -11.14 22.13
N ASN A 170 -10.28 -10.17 21.24
CA ASN A 170 -10.51 -10.41 19.81
C ASN A 170 -9.24 -10.24 18.95
N PHE A 171 -8.05 -10.34 19.55
CA PHE A 171 -6.79 -10.19 18.83
C PHE A 171 -6.71 -11.16 17.65
N GLY A 172 -6.52 -10.61 16.45
CA GLY A 172 -6.38 -11.38 15.22
C GLY A 172 -7.64 -12.06 14.68
N GLN A 173 -8.76 -11.97 15.39
CA GLN A 173 -10.01 -12.57 14.94
C GLN A 173 -10.70 -11.73 13.84
N ASP A 174 -11.45 -12.43 13.01
CA ASP A 174 -12.38 -11.82 12.06
C ASP A 174 -13.53 -11.19 12.84
N TYR A 175 -13.45 -9.88 13.02
CA TYR A 175 -14.38 -9.17 13.90
C TYR A 175 -14.93 -7.91 13.23
N PRO A 176 -16.27 -7.74 13.17
CA PRO A 176 -16.90 -6.54 12.61
C PRO A 176 -16.44 -5.28 13.34
N ALA A 177 -16.18 -4.20 12.59
CA ALA A 177 -15.83 -2.91 13.18
C ALA A 177 -16.86 -2.44 14.21
N ILE A 178 -18.15 -2.68 13.98
CA ILE A 178 -19.25 -2.13 14.79
C ILE A 178 -19.27 -2.70 16.22
N ARG A 179 -18.84 -3.95 16.42
CA ARG A 179 -18.93 -4.61 17.73
C ARG A 179 -17.70 -4.34 18.61
N PHE A 180 -16.78 -3.47 18.19
CA PHE A 180 -15.51 -3.26 18.90
C PHE A 180 -15.69 -2.78 20.34
N TRP A 181 -16.81 -2.11 20.63
CA TRP A 181 -17.16 -1.62 21.97
C TRP A 181 -17.57 -2.71 22.97
N GLU A 182 -17.80 -3.94 22.48
CA GLU A 182 -18.09 -5.11 23.31
C GLU A 182 -16.84 -5.67 23.98
N VAL A 183 -15.65 -5.32 23.47
CA VAL A 183 -14.36 -5.75 24.01
C VAL A 183 -14.10 -5.01 25.32
N ALA A 184 -14.03 -5.74 26.43
CA ALA A 184 -13.87 -5.17 27.76
C ALA A 184 -12.56 -4.37 27.89
N GLU A 185 -11.48 -4.85 27.27
CA GLU A 185 -10.16 -4.24 27.30
C GLU A 185 -10.15 -2.89 26.58
N VAL A 186 -10.95 -2.76 25.51
CA VAL A 186 -11.17 -1.47 24.82
C VAL A 186 -11.88 -0.51 25.76
N ARG A 187 -12.95 -0.94 26.41
CA ARG A 187 -13.69 -0.10 27.36
C ARG A 187 -12.80 0.35 28.53
N THR A 188 -12.00 -0.56 29.07
CA THR A 188 -11.03 -0.24 30.13
C THR A 188 -10.01 0.79 29.67
N ALA A 189 -9.45 0.64 28.47
CA ALA A 189 -8.51 1.61 27.91
C ALA A 189 -9.15 3.00 27.76
N PHE A 190 -10.39 3.09 27.27
CA PHE A 190 -11.13 4.35 27.18
C PHE A 190 -11.46 4.95 28.56
N ASN A 191 -11.79 4.13 29.56
CA ASN A 191 -12.01 4.59 30.93
C ASN A 191 -10.71 5.16 31.53
N ASN A 192 -9.58 4.48 31.35
CA ASN A 192 -8.25 4.93 31.77
C ASN A 192 -7.83 6.22 31.07
N LEU A 193 -8.21 6.37 29.80
CA LEU A 193 -8.01 7.62 29.05
C LEU A 193 -8.82 8.76 29.64
N SER A 194 -10.09 8.53 29.98
CA SER A 194 -10.95 9.56 30.58
C SER A 194 -10.49 9.98 31.98
N SER A 195 -9.85 9.07 32.73
CA SER A 195 -9.26 9.34 34.05
C SER A 195 -7.79 9.79 33.99
N LEU A 196 -7.21 9.95 32.78
CA LEU A 196 -5.82 10.34 32.52
C LEU A 196 -4.77 9.43 33.18
N ASN A 197 -5.11 8.17 33.48
CA ASN A 197 -4.21 7.19 34.09
C ASN A 197 -3.89 6.04 33.11
N LEU A 198 -3.10 6.37 32.08
CA LEU A 198 -2.80 5.46 30.98
C LEU A 198 -1.65 4.50 31.30
N THR A 199 -1.87 3.22 31.01
CA THR A 199 -0.84 2.17 31.09
C THR A 199 -0.22 1.87 29.73
N ALA A 200 0.92 1.17 29.72
CA ALA A 200 1.54 0.70 28.49
C ALA A 200 0.64 -0.26 27.68
N ASN A 201 -0.23 -1.01 28.37
CA ASN A 201 -1.19 -1.89 27.70
C ASN A 201 -2.30 -1.11 27.01
N ASP A 202 -2.78 -0.02 27.61
CA ASP A 202 -3.79 0.85 26.99
C ASP A 202 -3.28 1.43 25.66
N TRP A 203 -2.01 1.83 25.60
CA TRP A 203 -1.37 2.29 24.36
C TRP A 203 -1.32 1.20 23.27
N LYS A 204 -1.09 -0.06 23.64
CA LYS A 204 -1.14 -1.19 22.69
C LYS A 204 -2.57 -1.39 22.17
N VAL A 205 -3.57 -1.30 23.04
CA VAL A 205 -4.98 -1.38 22.66
C VAL A 205 -5.33 -0.25 21.68
N PHE A 206 -4.95 0.99 21.98
CA PHE A 206 -5.19 2.12 21.06
C PHE A 206 -4.48 1.96 19.72
N GLY A 207 -3.21 1.53 19.72
CA GLY A 207 -2.47 1.24 18.49
C GLY A 207 -3.16 0.17 17.65
N TYR A 208 -3.60 -0.92 18.28
CA TYR A 208 -4.37 -1.98 17.61
C TYR A 208 -5.70 -1.45 17.05
N LEU A 209 -6.44 -0.64 17.81
CA LEU A 209 -7.70 -0.04 17.37
C LEU A 209 -7.53 0.91 16.19
N VAL A 210 -6.51 1.78 16.24
CA VAL A 210 -6.17 2.68 15.12
C VAL A 210 -5.82 1.85 13.89
N GLY A 211 -5.01 0.79 14.06
CA GLY A 211 -4.64 -0.12 12.99
C GLY A 211 -5.84 -0.82 12.34
N ARG A 212 -6.72 -1.41 13.16
CA ARG A 212 -7.94 -2.08 12.69
C ARG A 212 -8.93 -1.09 12.08
N GLY A 213 -9.11 0.09 12.67
CA GLY A 213 -9.98 1.14 12.14
C GLY A 213 -9.51 1.65 10.78
N ALA A 214 -8.20 1.89 10.63
CA ALA A 214 -7.60 2.28 9.37
C ALA A 214 -7.75 1.17 8.31
N LEU A 215 -7.59 -0.11 8.69
CA LEU A 215 -7.81 -1.25 7.81
C LEU A 215 -9.27 -1.34 7.32
N TRP A 216 -10.25 -1.17 8.21
CA TRP A 216 -11.67 -1.11 7.86
C TRP A 216 -11.97 0.06 6.91
N LEU A 217 -11.40 1.24 7.18
CA LEU A 217 -11.50 2.39 6.29
C LEU A 217 -10.91 2.07 4.90
N SER A 218 -9.75 1.40 4.85
CA SER A 218 -9.14 0.96 3.58
C SER A 218 -10.03 -0.01 2.80
N VAL A 219 -10.70 -0.94 3.48
CA VAL A 219 -11.68 -1.86 2.85
C VAL A 219 -12.85 -1.07 2.29
N PHE A 220 -13.47 -0.19 3.10
CA PHE A 220 -14.61 0.62 2.68
C PHE A 220 -14.26 1.50 1.46
N LEU A 221 -13.13 2.21 1.51
CA LEU A 221 -12.64 3.02 0.39
C LEU A 221 -12.29 2.17 -0.84
N SER A 222 -11.96 0.88 -0.65
CA SER A 222 -11.73 -0.06 -1.75
C SER A 222 -13.00 -0.48 -2.45
N LEU A 223 -14.05 -0.78 -1.70
CA LEU A 223 -15.36 -1.07 -2.28
C LEU A 223 -15.95 0.14 -2.99
N LEU A 224 -15.92 1.31 -2.34
CA LEU A 224 -16.44 2.55 -2.92
C LEU A 224 -15.73 2.93 -4.22
N SER A 225 -14.39 2.90 -4.20
CA SER A 225 -13.61 3.18 -5.40
C SER A 225 -13.85 2.14 -6.50
N MET A 226 -13.93 0.86 -6.17
CA MET A 226 -14.20 -0.18 -7.18
C MET A 226 -15.55 0.05 -7.88
N TYR A 227 -16.59 0.40 -7.11
CA TYR A 227 -17.89 0.76 -7.65
C TYR A 227 -17.81 1.96 -8.60
N ASP A 228 -17.15 3.05 -8.19
CA ASP A 228 -17.01 4.26 -9.00
C ASP A 228 -16.31 3.97 -10.35
N TYR A 229 -15.22 3.20 -10.31
CA TYR A 229 -14.45 2.84 -11.50
C TYR A 229 -15.25 1.96 -12.46
N LEU A 230 -15.95 0.93 -11.94
CA LEU A 230 -16.78 0.05 -12.76
C LEU A 230 -17.95 0.81 -13.38
N LYS A 231 -18.66 1.61 -12.58
CA LYS A 231 -19.77 2.42 -13.06
C LYS A 231 -19.32 3.36 -14.19
N PHE A 232 -18.24 4.11 -13.98
CA PHE A 232 -17.69 5.00 -15.00
C PHE A 232 -17.36 4.28 -16.32
N PHE A 233 -16.73 3.10 -16.22
CA PHE A 233 -16.35 2.33 -17.39
C PHE A 233 -17.58 1.84 -18.18
N PHE A 234 -18.58 1.27 -17.50
CA PHE A 234 -19.78 0.77 -18.17
C PHE A 234 -20.62 1.90 -18.77
N ASP A 235 -20.76 3.03 -18.07
CA ASP A 235 -21.47 4.21 -18.58
C ASP A 235 -20.84 4.70 -19.88
N LYS A 236 -19.50 4.84 -19.93
CA LYS A 236 -18.81 5.27 -21.16
C LYS A 236 -18.86 4.26 -22.30
N LYS A 237 -18.78 2.96 -21.99
CA LYS A 237 -18.89 1.93 -23.02
C LYS A 237 -20.29 1.96 -23.67
N GLN A 238 -21.33 2.19 -22.88
CA GLN A 238 -22.69 2.31 -23.40
C GLN A 238 -22.85 3.55 -24.30
N GLU A 239 -22.29 4.70 -23.93
CA GLU A 239 -22.31 5.90 -24.77
C GLU A 239 -21.62 5.68 -26.14
N LEU A 240 -20.44 5.06 -26.15
CA LEU A 240 -19.70 4.76 -27.39
C LEU A 240 -20.48 3.81 -28.31
N SER A 241 -21.15 2.80 -27.74
CA SER A 241 -21.99 1.87 -28.49
C SER A 241 -23.21 2.57 -29.13
N ARG A 242 -23.79 3.56 -28.45
CA ARG A 242 -24.92 4.34 -29.00
C ARG A 242 -24.48 5.28 -30.11
N SER A 243 -23.34 5.97 -29.95
CA SER A 243 -22.82 6.90 -30.95
C SER A 243 -22.48 6.21 -32.28
N SER A 244 -21.91 5.00 -32.21
CA SER A 244 -21.57 4.19 -33.39
C SER A 244 -22.80 3.63 -34.11
N ALA A 245 -23.87 3.29 -33.39
CA ALA A 245 -25.12 2.86 -34.00
C ALA A 245 -25.79 4.00 -34.79
N VAL A 246 -25.79 5.23 -34.26
CA VAL A 246 -26.39 6.41 -34.93
C VAL A 246 -25.65 6.75 -36.22
N SER A 247 -24.31 6.75 -36.22
CA SER A 247 -23.50 7.07 -37.41
C SER A 247 -23.56 6.02 -38.52
N SER A 248 -24.11 4.83 -38.26
CA SER A 248 -24.26 3.76 -39.26
C SER A 248 -25.60 3.81 -40.02
N HIS A 249 -26.51 4.70 -39.59
CA HIS A 249 -27.82 4.91 -40.21
C HIS A 249 -27.93 6.22 -41.01
N GLU A 250 -26.88 7.05 -41.02
CA GLU A 250 -26.70 8.20 -41.92
C GLU A 250 -25.83 7.83 -43.11
#